data_AF-A0A540K3D8-F1
#
_entry.id   AF-A0A540K3D8-F1
#
_cell.length_a   1.000
_cell.length_b   1.000
_cell.length_c   1.000
_cell.angle_alpha   90.00
_cell.angle_beta   90.00
_cell.angle_gamma   90.00
#
_symmetry.space_group_name_H-M   'P 1'
#
loop_
_entity.id
_entity.type
_entity.pdbx_description
1 polymer ?
#
loop_
_entity_poly.entity_id
_entity_poly.type
_entity_poly.pdbx_seq_one_letter_code
_entity_poly.pdbx_strand_id
1 'polypeptide(L)'
;MCDRGINARVEKGGVVRSAGGIGRILANTAASGEELVADSQLLPAVAVGRRVGDQIREYAQHDPNPTAVITFGRTVLNVRPSPIVAAFSSRGPNLVNPQILKPDVIGPGVHILAVWSEAVGLTGLEEDKRKSQFNTISAQVR
;
A
#
# COMPACT_ATOMS: atom_id res chain seq x y z
N MET A 1 -9.33 -10.53 6.60
CA MET A 1 -8.00 -9.89 6.75
C MET A 1 -7.05 -10.54 5.76
N CYS A 2 -6.11 -9.79 5.17
CA CYS A 2 -5.10 -10.32 4.26
C CYS A 2 -3.71 -9.85 4.67
N ASP A 3 -2.70 -10.71 4.49
CA ASP A 3 -1.31 -10.31 4.66
C ASP A 3 -0.70 -9.82 3.35
N ARG A 4 0.17 -8.81 3.47
CA ARG A 4 1.04 -8.37 2.38
C ARG A 4 1.99 -9.50 2.02
N GLY A 5 2.13 -9.76 0.74
CA GLY A 5 2.96 -10.84 0.21
C GLY A 5 3.40 -10.56 -1.22
N ILE A 6 3.66 -11.62 -1.98
CA ILE A 6 4.18 -11.54 -3.35
C ILE A 6 3.13 -10.98 -4.32
N ASN A 7 1.89 -11.47 -4.25
CA ASN A 7 0.81 -11.00 -5.13
C ASN A 7 0.51 -9.52 -4.93
N ALA A 8 0.04 -8.87 -6.00
CA ALA A 8 -0.25 -7.45 -5.97
C ALA A 8 -1.26 -7.12 -4.86
N ARG A 9 -1.02 -6.02 -4.15
CA ARG A 9 -1.89 -5.60 -3.03
C ARG A 9 -3.31 -5.34 -3.49
N VAL A 10 -3.49 -4.79 -4.68
CA VAL A 10 -4.82 -4.50 -5.26
C VAL A 10 -5.55 -5.77 -5.70
N GLU A 11 -4.82 -6.77 -6.22
CA GLU A 11 -5.38 -8.06 -6.66
C GLU A 11 -6.01 -8.84 -5.50
N LYS A 12 -5.37 -8.83 -4.33
CA LYS A 12 -5.97 -9.38 -3.10
C LYS A 12 -7.34 -8.77 -2.78
N GLY A 13 -7.57 -7.53 -3.20
CA GLY A 13 -8.85 -6.83 -3.03
C GLY A 13 -9.89 -7.39 -3.97
N GLY A 14 -9.52 -7.62 -5.24
CA GLY A 14 -10.38 -8.33 -6.20
C GLY A 14 -10.83 -9.68 -5.66
N VAL A 15 -9.89 -10.49 -5.15
CA VAL A 15 -10.22 -11.81 -4.58
C VAL A 15 -11.19 -11.71 -3.39
N VAL A 16 -10.95 -10.79 -2.45
CA VAL A 16 -11.86 -10.58 -1.31
C VAL A 16 -13.26 -10.17 -1.76
N ARG A 17 -13.36 -9.30 -2.77
CA ARG A 17 -14.64 -8.90 -3.36
C ARG A 17 -15.38 -10.09 -3.97
N SER A 18 -14.68 -10.89 -4.77
CA SER A 18 -15.24 -12.07 -5.45
C SER A 18 -15.69 -13.15 -4.46
N ALA A 19 -15.06 -13.23 -3.29
CA ALA A 19 -15.49 -14.09 -2.18
C ALA A 19 -16.69 -13.54 -1.38
N GLY A 20 -17.29 -12.41 -1.79
CA GLY A 20 -18.40 -11.77 -1.09
C GLY A 20 -18.00 -10.88 0.09
N GLY A 21 -16.70 -10.60 0.25
CA GLY A 21 -16.19 -9.72 1.30
C GLY A 21 -16.57 -8.25 1.05
N ILE A 22 -17.05 -7.58 2.10
CA ILE A 22 -17.49 -6.17 2.04
C ILE A 22 -16.38 -5.16 2.34
N GLY A 23 -15.23 -5.62 2.84
CA GLY A 23 -14.12 -4.79 3.28
C GLY A 23 -12.83 -5.58 3.46
N ARG A 24 -11.67 -4.90 3.47
CA ARG A 24 -10.38 -5.57 3.66
C ARG A 24 -9.40 -4.77 4.51
N ILE A 25 -8.87 -5.43 5.53
CA ILE A 25 -7.67 -5.00 6.26
C ILE A 25 -6.47 -5.72 5.62
N LEU A 26 -5.51 -4.95 5.12
CA LEU A 26 -4.22 -5.45 4.62
C LEU A 26 -3.15 -5.20 5.68
N ALA A 27 -2.61 -6.26 6.27
CA ALA A 27 -1.55 -6.17 7.26
C ALA A 27 -0.18 -6.38 6.62
N ASN A 28 0.78 -5.52 6.96
CA ASN A 28 2.17 -5.76 6.62
C ASN A 28 2.75 -6.95 7.41
N THR A 29 3.76 -7.57 6.81
CA THR A 29 4.58 -8.61 7.44
C THR A 29 5.92 -8.03 7.88
N ALA A 30 6.75 -8.84 8.55
CA ALA A 30 8.11 -8.45 8.95
C ALA A 30 8.95 -7.93 7.76
N ALA A 31 8.74 -8.46 6.55
CA ALA A 31 9.47 -8.04 5.36
C ALA A 31 9.12 -6.62 4.89
N SER A 32 7.91 -6.11 5.20
CA SER A 32 7.46 -4.76 4.83
C SER A 32 7.46 -3.77 6.00
N GLY A 33 7.61 -4.27 7.24
CA GLY A 33 7.66 -3.44 8.44
C GLY A 33 6.43 -2.56 8.62
N GLU A 34 6.66 -1.29 8.95
CA GLU A 34 5.61 -0.31 9.24
C GLU A 34 5.28 0.61 8.04
N GLU A 35 5.89 0.37 6.87
CA GLU A 35 5.66 1.20 5.69
C GLU A 35 4.23 1.04 5.16
N LEU A 36 3.48 2.13 5.10
CA LEU A 36 2.17 2.16 4.48
C LEU A 36 2.28 2.65 3.04
N VAL A 37 1.62 1.92 2.13
CA VAL A 37 1.49 2.32 0.72
C VAL A 37 0.01 2.44 0.40
N ALA A 38 -0.42 3.65 0.05
CA ALA A 38 -1.76 3.98 -0.37
C ALA A 38 -1.94 3.58 -1.84
N ASP A 39 -2.51 2.41 -2.06
CA ASP A 39 -3.01 2.03 -3.37
C ASP A 39 -4.51 2.30 -3.46
N SER A 40 -4.98 2.61 -4.66
CA SER A 40 -6.41 2.56 -4.98
C SER A 40 -6.94 1.13 -4.79
N GLN A 41 -8.11 0.98 -4.15
CA GLN A 41 -8.69 -0.32 -3.82
C GLN A 41 -10.09 -0.47 -4.43
N LEU A 42 -10.49 -1.71 -4.76
CA LEU A 42 -11.79 -2.03 -5.36
C LEU A 42 -12.96 -2.04 -4.35
N LEU A 43 -12.65 -2.10 -3.07
CA LEU A 43 -13.60 -2.16 -1.95
C LEU A 43 -13.03 -1.40 -0.74
N PRO A 44 -13.86 -1.00 0.25
CA PRO A 44 -13.40 -0.30 1.44
C PRO A 44 -12.25 -1.05 2.13
N ALA A 45 -11.08 -0.43 2.20
CA ALA A 45 -9.90 -1.12 2.69
C ALA A 45 -8.96 -0.18 3.43
N VAL A 46 -8.22 -0.77 4.38
CA VAL A 46 -7.18 -0.09 5.16
C VAL A 46 -5.91 -0.92 5.13
N ALA A 47 -4.77 -0.27 4.92
CA ALA A 47 -3.46 -0.87 5.10
C ALA A 47 -2.94 -0.52 6.48
N VAL A 48 -2.42 -1.51 7.21
CA VAL A 48 -1.85 -1.33 8.55
C VAL A 48 -0.42 -1.87 8.59
N GLY A 49 0.42 -1.22 9.40
CA GLY A 49 1.77 -1.69 9.66
C GLY A 49 1.77 -3.02 10.40
N ARG A 50 2.94 -3.68 10.46
CA ARG A 50 3.06 -5.03 11.02
C ARG A 50 2.54 -5.08 12.45
N ARG A 51 2.96 -4.17 13.32
CA ARG A 51 2.57 -4.19 14.75
C ARG A 51 1.06 -4.16 14.94
N VAL A 52 0.38 -3.25 14.24
CA VAL A 52 -1.09 -3.12 14.32
C VAL A 52 -1.77 -4.32 13.66
N GLY A 53 -1.21 -4.82 12.56
CA GLY A 53 -1.68 -6.05 11.92
C GLY A 53 -1.65 -7.25 12.87
N ASP A 54 -0.56 -7.43 13.61
CA ASP A 54 -0.41 -8.51 14.58
C ASP A 54 -1.47 -8.40 15.70
N GLN A 55 -1.71 -7.20 16.21
CA GLN A 55 -2.77 -6.94 17.20
C GLN A 55 -4.17 -7.24 16.67
N ILE A 56 -4.48 -6.86 15.43
CA ILE A 56 -5.77 -7.16 14.80
C ILE A 56 -5.96 -8.66 14.60
N ARG A 57 -4.89 -9.39 14.25
CA ARG A 57 -4.93 -10.85 14.07
C ARG A 57 -5.18 -11.54 15.40
N GLU A 58 -4.50 -11.11 16.45
CA GLU A 58 -4.70 -11.61 17.80
C GLU A 58 -6.14 -11.36 18.27
N TYR A 59 -6.67 -10.16 18.08
CA TYR A 59 -8.07 -9.83 18.36
C TYR A 59 -9.03 -10.78 17.63
N ALA A 60 -8.85 -10.95 16.32
CA ALA A 60 -9.72 -11.80 15.50
C ALA A 60 -9.65 -13.29 15.86
N GLN A 61 -8.59 -13.75 16.52
CA GLN A 61 -8.44 -15.13 16.97
C GLN A 61 -9.06 -15.40 18.34
N HIS A 62 -9.07 -14.41 19.23
CA HIS A 62 -9.50 -14.58 20.63
C HIS A 62 -10.94 -14.14 20.88
N ASP A 63 -11.45 -13.19 20.10
CA ASP A 63 -12.83 -12.76 20.21
C ASP A 63 -13.76 -13.77 19.48
N PRO A 64 -14.81 -14.29 20.13
CA PRO A 64 -15.74 -15.23 19.51
C PRO A 64 -16.62 -14.60 18.41
N ASN A 65 -16.73 -13.27 18.34
CA ASN A 65 -17.49 -12.54 17.33
C ASN A 65 -16.77 -11.23 16.95
N PRO A 66 -15.60 -11.32 16.27
CA PRO A 66 -14.78 -10.15 16.00
C PRO A 66 -15.48 -9.25 14.99
N THR A 67 -15.57 -7.96 15.32
CA THR A 67 -16.13 -6.94 14.43
C THR A 67 -15.14 -5.81 14.23
N ALA A 68 -15.24 -5.14 13.07
CA ALA A 68 -14.39 -4.01 12.75
C ALA A 68 -15.18 -2.99 11.92
N VAL A 69 -14.91 -1.71 12.18
CA VAL A 69 -15.49 -0.61 11.41
C VAL A 69 -14.34 0.14 10.73
N ILE A 70 -14.42 0.26 9.41
CA ILE A 70 -13.49 1.07 8.62
C ILE A 70 -14.17 2.41 8.37
N THR A 71 -13.58 3.49 8.88
CA THR A 71 -14.04 4.86 8.63
C THR A 71 -13.04 5.60 7.76
N PHE A 72 -13.55 6.43 6.85
CA PHE A 72 -12.71 7.28 6.03
C PHE A 72 -12.23 8.48 6.84
N GLY A 73 -10.92 8.55 7.05
CA GLY A 73 -10.26 9.70 7.67
C GLY A 73 -9.95 10.82 6.67
N ARG A 74 -9.33 11.89 7.18
CA ARG A 74 -8.70 12.95 6.37
C ARG A 74 -7.23 12.64 6.15
N THR A 75 -6.63 13.25 5.14
CA THR A 75 -5.18 13.24 4.95
C THR A 75 -4.49 13.85 6.17
N VAL A 76 -3.61 13.08 6.81
CA VAL A 76 -2.80 13.55 7.94
C VAL A 76 -1.48 14.09 7.41
N LEU A 77 -1.16 15.33 7.75
CA LEU A 77 0.09 16.01 7.40
C LEU A 77 1.02 16.06 8.62
N ASN A 78 2.29 16.44 8.41
CA ASN A 78 3.31 16.54 9.47
C ASN A 78 3.63 15.22 10.20
N VAL A 79 3.54 14.10 9.49
CA VAL A 79 3.97 12.78 9.99
C VAL A 79 5.48 12.80 10.24
N ARG A 80 5.91 12.25 11.38
CA ARG A 80 7.33 12.16 11.76
C ARG A 80 7.72 10.71 12.06
N PRO A 81 8.93 10.27 11.66
CA PRO A 81 9.93 11.01 10.88
C PRO A 81 9.53 11.16 9.39
N SER A 82 9.99 12.24 8.76
CA SER A 82 9.84 12.49 7.31
C SER A 82 10.96 13.43 6.83
N PRO A 83 11.64 13.15 5.71
CA PRO A 83 11.44 12.01 4.81
C PRO A 83 12.05 10.69 5.36
N ILE A 84 11.54 9.56 4.89
CA ILE A 84 12.11 8.22 5.10
C ILE A 84 12.24 7.55 3.73
N VAL A 85 13.33 6.82 3.51
CA VAL A 85 13.51 6.01 2.29
C VAL A 85 12.50 4.87 2.29
N ALA A 86 11.66 4.83 1.26
CA ALA A 86 10.66 3.78 1.06
C ALA A 86 11.29 2.37 1.06
N ALA A 87 10.62 1.38 1.65
CA ALA A 87 11.19 0.03 1.77
C ALA A 87 11.33 -0.65 0.40
N PHE A 88 10.49 -0.25 -0.56
CA PHE A 88 10.59 -0.72 -1.95
C PHE A 88 11.66 0.00 -2.76
N SER A 89 12.36 1.02 -2.23
CA SER A 89 13.36 1.77 -3.00
C SER A 89 14.62 0.94 -3.21
N SER A 90 15.10 0.90 -4.46
CA SER A 90 16.33 0.20 -4.83
C SER A 90 17.52 0.78 -4.07
N ARG A 91 18.42 -0.10 -3.65
CA ARG A 91 19.60 0.28 -2.85
C ARG A 91 20.87 -0.04 -3.62
N GLY A 92 21.90 0.76 -3.37
CA GLY A 92 23.25 0.46 -3.85
C GLY A 92 23.87 -0.76 -3.13
N PRO A 93 25.11 -1.11 -3.51
CA PRO A 93 25.96 -0.42 -4.48
C PRO A 93 25.52 -0.63 -5.94
N ASN A 94 26.05 0.20 -6.84
CA ASN A 94 25.86 -0.01 -8.27
C ASN A 94 26.55 -1.31 -8.73
N LEU A 95 25.77 -2.26 -9.23
CA LEU A 95 26.28 -3.57 -9.67
C LEU A 95 27.14 -3.49 -10.94
N VAL A 96 26.98 -2.43 -11.76
CA VAL A 96 27.73 -2.24 -13.02
C VAL A 96 29.09 -1.61 -12.76
N ASN A 97 29.13 -0.55 -11.93
CA ASN A 97 30.36 0.09 -11.52
C ASN A 97 30.34 0.38 -10.02
N PRO A 98 30.88 -0.53 -9.19
CA PRO A 98 30.88 -0.39 -7.73
C PRO A 98 31.63 0.85 -7.22
N GLN A 99 32.51 1.46 -8.03
CA GLN A 99 33.23 2.68 -7.65
C GLN A 99 32.34 3.93 -7.71
N ILE A 100 31.18 3.86 -8.38
CA ILE A 100 30.20 4.94 -8.45
C ILE A 100 29.03 4.62 -7.52
N LEU A 101 28.88 5.41 -6.45
CA LEU A 101 27.78 5.26 -5.51
C LEU A 101 26.43 5.59 -6.17
N LYS A 102 25.43 4.73 -5.92
CA LYS A 102 24.03 4.93 -6.30
C LYS A 102 23.12 4.55 -5.12
N PRO A 103 21.92 5.15 -5.00
CA PRO A 103 21.38 6.25 -5.83
C PRO A 103 22.06 7.60 -5.52
N ASP A 104 21.97 8.57 -6.44
CA ASP A 104 22.62 9.88 -6.27
C ASP A 104 21.81 10.84 -5.38
N VAL A 105 20.47 10.77 -5.44
CA VAL A 105 19.57 11.68 -4.75
C VAL A 105 18.31 10.96 -4.28
N ILE A 106 17.66 11.52 -3.26
CA ILE A 106 16.33 11.08 -2.80
C ILE A 106 15.31 12.18 -3.08
N GLY A 107 14.07 11.78 -3.38
CA GLY A 107 12.97 12.70 -3.58
C GLY A 107 11.62 12.11 -3.15
N PRO A 108 10.55 12.92 -3.12
CA PRO A 108 9.21 12.43 -2.82
C PRO A 108 8.73 11.46 -3.89
N GLY A 109 8.44 10.21 -3.48
CA GLY A 109 7.97 9.16 -4.38
C GLY A 109 6.86 8.27 -3.80
N VAL A 110 6.38 8.55 -2.60
CA VAL A 110 5.33 7.76 -1.92
C VAL A 110 4.07 8.62 -1.77
N HIS A 111 2.93 8.06 -2.15
CA HIS A 111 1.60 8.71 -2.10
C HIS A 111 1.51 10.01 -2.91
N ILE A 112 2.06 10.00 -4.12
CA ILE A 112 2.03 11.16 -5.02
C ILE A 112 0.71 11.18 -5.79
N LEU A 113 -0.07 12.27 -5.62
CA LEU A 113 -1.24 12.54 -6.44
C LEU A 113 -0.78 13.13 -7.78
N ALA A 114 -1.11 12.46 -8.87
CA ALA A 114 -0.73 12.88 -10.22
C ALA A 114 -1.87 12.65 -11.22
N VAL A 115 -1.75 13.25 -12.41
CA VAL A 115 -2.69 13.04 -13.52
C VAL A 115 -2.72 11.57 -13.91
N TRP A 116 -3.92 11.07 -14.20
CA TRP A 116 -4.16 9.68 -14.57
C TRP A 116 -5.00 9.59 -15.84
N SER A 117 -4.67 8.62 -16.70
CA SER A 117 -5.43 8.39 -17.92
C SER A 117 -6.76 7.72 -17.59
N GLU A 118 -7.86 8.29 -18.12
CA GLU A 118 -9.18 7.68 -18.04
C GLU A 118 -9.30 6.42 -18.92
N ALA A 119 -8.26 6.03 -19.67
CA ALA A 119 -8.25 4.76 -20.39
C ALA A 119 -8.18 3.55 -19.46
N VAL A 120 -7.52 3.67 -18.30
CA VAL A 120 -7.23 2.55 -17.36
C VAL A 120 -7.86 2.81 -15.99
N GLY A 121 -8.34 1.77 -15.32
CA GLY A 121 -8.88 1.87 -13.95
C GLY A 121 -7.83 2.32 -12.93
N LEU A 122 -8.26 2.87 -11.79
CA LEU A 122 -7.36 3.41 -10.77
C LEU A 122 -6.43 2.36 -10.14
N THR A 123 -6.89 1.10 -10.07
CA THR A 123 -6.08 -0.03 -9.56
C THR A 123 -5.18 -0.65 -10.63
N GLY A 124 -5.38 -0.34 -11.91
CA GLY A 124 -4.73 -1.04 -13.03
C GLY A 124 -5.28 -2.44 -13.32
N LEU A 125 -6.30 -2.91 -12.59
CA LEU A 125 -6.96 -4.19 -12.86
C LEU A 125 -8.04 -4.02 -13.94
N GLU A 126 -8.19 -5.02 -14.81
CA GLU A 126 -9.19 -5.02 -15.89
C GLU A 126 -10.63 -4.87 -15.39
N GLU A 127 -10.90 -5.42 -14.19
CA GLU A 127 -12.21 -5.36 -13.52
C GLU A 127 -12.54 -3.95 -12.99
N ASP A 128 -11.54 -3.08 -12.82
CA ASP A 128 -11.74 -1.73 -12.30
C ASP A 128 -12.19 -0.77 -13.41
N LYS A 129 -13.50 -0.57 -13.52
CA LYS A 129 -14.09 0.34 -14.50
C LYS A 129 -14.16 1.80 -14.04
N ARG A 130 -13.74 2.12 -12.80
CA ARG A 130 -13.78 3.49 -12.28
C ARG A 130 -12.78 4.37 -13.01
N LYS A 131 -13.17 5.61 -13.30
CA LYS A 131 -12.35 6.61 -14.01
C LYS A 131 -12.15 7.84 -13.13
N SER A 132 -10.98 8.46 -13.24
CA SER A 132 -10.61 9.69 -12.53
C SER A 132 -9.47 10.37 -13.28
N GLN A 133 -9.47 11.70 -13.30
CA GLN A 133 -8.40 12.52 -13.87
C GLN A 133 -7.11 12.47 -13.04
N PHE A 134 -7.21 12.04 -11.78
CA PHE A 134 -6.09 11.94 -10.86
C PHE A 134 -6.07 10.59 -10.14
N ASN A 135 -4.86 10.12 -9.80
CA ASN A 135 -4.65 8.92 -9.00
C ASN A 135 -3.47 9.13 -8.05
N THR A 136 -3.47 8.39 -6.94
CA THR A 136 -2.35 8.38 -5.99
C THR A 136 -1.48 7.16 -6.26
N ILE A 137 -0.21 7.40 -6.58
CA ILE A 137 0.75 6.35 -6.93
C ILE A 137 2.03 6.48 -6.12
N SER A 138 2.76 5.38 -5.97
CA SER A 138 4.08 5.37 -5.33
C SER A 138 5.09 4.71 -6.26
N ALA A 139 6.24 5.34 -6.43
CA ALA A 139 7.31 4.90 -7.33
C ALA A 139 8.68 5.34 -6.80
N GLN A 140 9.72 4.69 -7.30
CA GLN A 140 11.10 5.11 -7.03
C GLN A 140 11.40 6.37 -7.84
N VAL A 141 12.12 7.31 -7.24
CA VAL A 141 12.75 8.40 -7.97
C VAL A 141 14.05 7.83 -8.56
N ARG A 142 14.16 7.81 -9.89
CA ARG A 142 15.37 7.38 -10.60
C ARG A 142 16.36 8.52 -10.72
#